data_AF-A0A9P5VFR8-F1
#
_entry.id   AF-A0A9P5VFR8-F1
#
_cell.length_a   1.000
_cell.length_b   1.000
_cell.length_c   1.000
_cell.angle_alpha   90.00
_cell.angle_beta   90.00
_cell.angle_gamma   90.00
#
_symmetry.space_group_name_H-M   'P 1'
#
loop_
_entity.id
_entity.type
_entity.pdbx_description
1 polymer ?
#
loop_
_entity_poly.entity_id
_entity_poly.type
_entity_poly.pdbx_seq_one_letter_code
_entity_poly.pdbx_strand_id
1 'polypeptide(L)'
;SRKTLQARIGRTNESSWTLANKFRSASTLLSLQNYLDHYDNAESNYHYRLEVMEQILSRNGDVNVQLWLTLHYLSYNPEGLIRLYLKYGAVEKAATLFSQIIQL
;
A
#
# COMPACT_ATOMS: atom_id res chain seq x y z
N SER A 1 -8.61 -41.72 -14.34
CA SER A 1 -9.43 -41.79 -13.10
C SER A 1 -10.23 -40.50 -12.96
N ARG A 2 -11.54 -40.57 -12.69
CA ARG A 2 -12.42 -39.39 -12.49
C ARG A 2 -11.91 -38.45 -11.38
N LYS A 3 -11.19 -38.97 -10.39
CA LYS A 3 -10.57 -38.18 -9.30
C LYS A 3 -9.50 -37.19 -9.80
N THR A 4 -8.76 -37.51 -10.86
CA THR A 4 -7.68 -36.66 -11.38
C THR A 4 -8.21 -35.48 -12.21
N LEU A 5 -9.35 -35.66 -12.89
CA LEU A 5 -10.02 -34.60 -13.66
C LEU A 5 -10.73 -33.59 -12.75
N GLN A 6 -11.43 -34.05 -11.70
CA GLN A 6 -12.08 -33.16 -10.74
C GLN A 6 -11.08 -32.32 -9.94
N ALA A 7 -9.94 -32.89 -9.54
CA ALA A 7 -8.87 -32.15 -8.87
C ALA A 7 -8.23 -31.08 -9.77
N ARG A 8 -8.17 -31.33 -11.08
CA ARG A 8 -7.60 -30.38 -12.07
C ARG A 8 -8.56 -29.22 -12.37
N ILE A 9 -9.87 -29.50 -12.44
CA ILE A 9 -10.93 -28.49 -12.64
C ILE A 9 -11.12 -27.61 -11.39
N GLY A 10 -11.06 -28.19 -10.18
CA GLY A 10 -11.12 -27.43 -8.93
C GLY A 10 -9.99 -26.41 -8.76
N ARG A 11 -8.74 -26.81 -9.07
CA ARG A 11 -7.59 -25.88 -9.02
C ARG A 11 -7.68 -24.77 -10.04
N THR A 12 -8.17 -25.03 -11.26
CA THR A 12 -8.32 -23.99 -12.28
C THR A 12 -9.38 -22.95 -11.93
N ASN A 13 -10.46 -23.34 -11.25
CA ASN A 13 -11.47 -22.40 -10.79
C ASN A 13 -10.95 -21.51 -9.65
N GLU A 14 -10.34 -22.08 -8.61
CA GLU A 14 -9.77 -21.30 -7.49
C GLU A 14 -8.65 -20.35 -7.95
N SER A 15 -7.80 -20.80 -8.88
CA SER A 15 -6.73 -19.98 -9.46
C SER A 15 -7.27 -18.82 -10.30
N SER A 16 -8.37 -19.04 -11.03
CA SER A 16 -8.98 -17.98 -11.87
C SER A 16 -9.68 -16.91 -11.02
N TRP A 17 -10.38 -17.31 -9.95
CA TRP A 17 -11.01 -16.37 -9.02
C TRP A 17 -9.98 -15.55 -8.23
N THR A 18 -8.91 -16.19 -7.74
CA THR A 18 -7.83 -15.49 -7.02
C THR A 18 -7.06 -14.53 -7.93
N LEU A 19 -6.81 -14.91 -9.18
CA LEU A 19 -6.15 -14.07 -10.17
C LEU A 19 -7.03 -12.86 -10.56
N ALA A 20 -8.32 -13.07 -10.83
CA ALA A 20 -9.26 -11.99 -11.14
C ALA A 20 -9.41 -10.99 -9.98
N ASN A 21 -9.42 -11.48 -8.73
CA ASN A 21 -9.45 -10.63 -7.55
C ASN A 21 -8.15 -9.83 -7.36
N LYS A 22 -6.98 -10.45 -7.61
CA LYS A 22 -5.70 -9.74 -7.62
C LYS A 22 -5.67 -8.64 -8.69
N PHE A 23 -6.10 -8.93 -9.91
CA PHE A 23 -6.18 -7.94 -10.98
C PHE A 23 -7.13 -6.79 -10.65
N ARG A 24 -8.31 -7.10 -10.11
CA ARG A 24 -9.27 -6.08 -9.65
C ARG A 24 -8.66 -5.23 -8.54
N SER A 25 -7.93 -5.83 -7.59
CA SER A 25 -7.26 -5.06 -6.54
C SER A 25 -6.18 -4.13 -7.10
N ALA A 26 -5.38 -4.60 -8.07
CA ALA A 26 -4.33 -3.81 -8.70
C ALA A 26 -4.89 -2.66 -9.54
N SER A 27 -5.95 -2.90 -10.32
CA SER A 27 -6.62 -1.85 -11.10
C SER A 27 -7.22 -0.77 -10.20
N THR A 28 -7.81 -1.17 -9.07
CA THR A 28 -8.40 -0.22 -8.12
C THR A 28 -7.34 0.64 -7.44
N LEU A 29 -6.19 0.04 -7.07
CA LEU A 29 -5.05 0.78 -6.50
C LEU A 29 -4.46 1.77 -7.51
N LEU A 30 -4.35 1.39 -8.79
CA LEU A 30 -3.88 2.28 -9.84
C LEU A 30 -4.85 3.45 -10.07
N SER A 31 -6.16 3.19 -10.07
CA SER A 31 -7.17 4.24 -10.18
C SER A 31 -7.10 5.22 -9.01
N LEU A 32 -6.90 4.74 -7.79
CA LEU A 32 -6.70 5.60 -6.62
C LEU A 32 -5.43 6.44 -6.75
N GLN A 33 -4.31 5.83 -7.16
CA GLN A 33 -3.06 6.56 -7.39
C GLN A 33 -3.26 7.69 -8.42
N ASN A 34 -3.84 7.38 -9.58
CA ASN A 34 -4.11 8.37 -10.62
C ASN A 34 -5.03 9.51 -10.14
N TYR A 35 -6.05 9.19 -9.33
CA TYR A 35 -6.92 10.20 -8.73
C TYR A 35 -6.12 11.16 -7.84
N LEU A 36 -5.28 10.61 -6.96
CA LEU A 36 -4.45 11.43 -6.07
C LEU A 36 -3.37 12.20 -6.82
N ASP A 37 -2.81 11.66 -7.89
CA ASP A 37 -1.84 12.38 -8.74
C ASP A 37 -2.48 13.60 -9.42
N HIS A 38 -3.77 13.55 -9.71
CA HIS A 38 -4.50 14.66 -10.34
C HIS A 38 -5.04 15.69 -9.34
N TYR A 39 -5.56 15.24 -8.20
CA TYR A 39 -6.33 16.09 -7.28
C TYR A 39 -5.61 16.44 -5.97
N ASP A 40 -4.48 15.79 -5.67
CA ASP A 40 -3.77 15.97 -4.41
C ASP A 40 -2.33 16.43 -4.67
N ASN A 41 -2.05 17.70 -4.35
CA ASN A 41 -0.85 18.41 -4.74
C ASN A 41 -0.33 19.28 -3.58
N ALA A 42 0.69 20.11 -3.83
CA ALA A 42 1.26 20.97 -2.80
C ALA A 42 0.28 22.01 -2.25
N GLU A 43 -0.70 22.47 -3.03
CA GLU A 43 -1.73 23.41 -2.57
C GLU A 43 -2.71 22.75 -1.60
N SER A 44 -3.02 21.46 -1.81
CA SER A 44 -3.76 20.64 -0.83
C SER A 44 -2.87 20.12 0.30
N ASN A 45 -1.57 20.46 0.30
CA ASN A 45 -0.57 19.92 1.22
C ASN A 45 -0.59 18.38 1.29
N TYR A 46 -0.92 17.73 0.18
CA TYR A 46 -1.07 16.27 0.08
C TYR A 46 -2.06 15.66 1.10
N HIS A 47 -3.11 16.41 1.46
CA HIS A 47 -4.10 16.03 2.45
C HIS A 47 -4.77 14.67 2.15
N TYR A 48 -5.12 14.39 0.89
CA TYR A 48 -5.81 13.14 0.57
C TYR A 48 -4.87 11.93 0.65
N ARG A 49 -3.59 12.07 0.28
CA ARG A 49 -2.58 11.02 0.52
C ARG A 49 -2.36 10.77 2.01
N LEU A 50 -2.40 11.82 2.84
CA LEU A 50 -2.36 11.67 4.29
C LEU A 50 -3.54 10.87 4.82
N GLU A 51 -4.77 11.21 4.43
CA GLU A 51 -5.96 10.46 4.86
C GLU A 51 -5.90 8.99 4.47
N VAL A 52 -5.47 8.68 3.24
CA VAL A 52 -5.29 7.30 2.78
C VAL A 52 -4.26 6.57 3.63
N MET A 53 -3.12 7.21 3.91
CA MET A 53 -2.06 6.64 4.76
C MET A 53 -2.57 6.35 6.18
N GLU A 54 -3.28 7.29 6.79
CA GLU A 54 -3.86 7.14 8.13
C GLU A 54 -4.91 6.02 8.17
N GLN A 55 -5.73 5.89 7.13
CA GLN A 55 -6.69 4.80 7.03
C GLN A 55 -6.04 3.42 6.88
N ILE A 56 -4.93 3.34 6.14
CA ILE A 56 -4.17 2.09 6.00
C ILE A 56 -3.57 1.69 7.36
N LEU A 57 -2.87 2.63 8.00
CA LEU A 57 -2.16 2.38 9.25
C LEU A 57 -3.12 2.13 10.44
N SER A 58 -4.27 2.82 10.49
CA SER A 58 -5.28 2.62 11.54
C SER A 58 -5.91 1.23 11.52
N ARG A 59 -6.03 0.61 10.34
CA ARG A 59 -6.61 -0.73 10.20
C ARG A 59 -5.64 -1.82 10.63
N ASN A 60 -4.35 -1.60 10.43
CA ASN A 60 -3.26 -2.42 10.97
C ASN A 60 -1.93 -1.70 10.68
N GLY A 61 -1.22 -1.29 11.72
CA GLY A 61 0.03 -0.52 11.63
C GLY A 61 1.15 -1.23 10.87
N ASP A 62 1.06 -2.54 10.69
CA ASP A 62 2.05 -3.33 9.98
C ASP A 62 1.68 -3.66 8.52
N VAL A 63 0.50 -3.20 8.05
CA VAL A 63 0.11 -3.39 6.66
C VAL A 63 1.17 -2.83 5.73
N ASN A 64 1.40 -3.57 4.66
CA ASN A 64 2.31 -3.20 3.59
C ASN A 64 1.71 -1.99 2.86
N VAL A 65 2.06 -0.79 3.33
CA VAL A 65 1.74 0.47 2.67
C VAL A 65 2.20 0.37 1.23
N GLN A 66 1.35 0.83 0.30
CA GLN A 66 1.64 0.75 -1.12
C GLN A 66 2.93 1.50 -1.42
N LEU A 67 3.82 0.86 -2.19
CA LEU A 67 5.16 1.39 -2.48
C LEU A 67 5.13 2.81 -3.04
N TRP A 68 4.18 3.12 -3.93
CA TRP A 68 4.06 4.46 -4.52
C TRP A 68 3.75 5.54 -3.48
N LEU A 69 2.98 5.22 -2.44
CA LEU A 69 2.64 6.15 -1.36
C LEU A 69 3.84 6.37 -0.45
N THR A 70 4.57 5.30 -0.12
CA THR A 70 5.84 5.38 0.60
C THR A 70 6.85 6.24 -0.16
N LEU A 71 7.07 5.98 -1.46
CA LEU A 71 8.01 6.73 -2.29
C LEU A 71 7.64 8.22 -2.41
N HIS A 72 6.35 8.53 -2.47
CA HIS A 72 5.87 9.91 -2.45
C HIS A 72 6.35 10.62 -1.18
N TYR A 73 6.07 10.06 0.00
CA TYR A 73 6.52 10.66 1.25
C TYR A 73 8.04 10.77 1.35
N LEU A 74 8.79 9.76 0.89
CA LEU A 74 10.26 9.83 0.89
C LEU A 74 10.80 11.01 0.07
N SER A 75 10.09 11.39 -0.99
CA SER A 75 10.51 12.46 -1.90
C SER A 75 10.11 13.84 -1.39
N TYR A 76 8.97 13.97 -0.71
CA TYR A 76 8.39 15.28 -0.35
C TYR A 76 8.41 15.58 1.16
N ASN A 77 8.27 14.58 2.02
CA ASN A 77 8.23 14.75 3.48
C ASN A 77 8.61 13.45 4.23
N PRO A 78 9.89 13.04 4.19
CA PRO A 78 10.34 11.79 4.81
C PRO A 78 10.17 11.79 6.33
N GLU A 79 10.30 12.94 6.98
CA GLU A 79 10.05 13.09 8.42
C GLU A 79 8.58 12.84 8.78
N GLY A 80 7.65 13.36 7.97
CA GLY A 80 6.21 13.12 8.13
C GLY A 80 5.87 11.63 8.10
N LEU A 81 6.54 10.85 7.25
CA LEU A 81 6.36 9.40 7.20
C LEU A 81 6.86 8.69 8.47
N ILE A 82 8.01 9.08 9.00
CA ILE A 82 8.50 8.56 10.29
C ILE A 82 7.46 8.83 11.39
N ARG A 83 6.96 10.08 11.46
CA ARG A 83 5.97 10.48 12.46
C ARG A 83 4.67 9.69 12.33
N LEU A 84 4.21 9.42 11.11
CA LEU A 84 3.04 8.58 10.85
C LEU A 84 3.26 7.14 11.32
N TYR A 85 4.40 6.53 10.99
CA TYR A 85 4.71 5.18 11.47
C TYR A 85 4.75 5.11 13.00
N LEU A 86 5.37 6.09 13.67
CA LEU A 86 5.37 6.16 15.13
C LEU A 86 3.96 6.33 15.70
N LYS A 87 3.13 7.21 15.12
CA LYS A 87 1.74 7.46 15.54
C LYS A 87 0.90 6.18 15.57
N TYR A 88 1.13 5.27 14.62
CA TYR A 88 0.36 4.03 14.48
C TYR A 88 1.11 2.78 14.98
N GLY A 89 2.20 2.94 15.74
CA GLY A 89 2.91 1.84 16.38
C GLY A 89 3.79 1.00 15.46
N ALA A 90 4.05 1.44 14.22
CA ALA A 90 4.94 0.80 13.26
C ALA A 90 6.41 1.12 13.55
N VAL A 91 6.86 0.84 14.77
CA VAL A 91 8.17 1.28 15.31
C VAL A 91 9.35 0.77 14.48
N GLU A 92 9.31 -0.49 14.03
CA GLU A 92 10.39 -1.07 13.22
C GLU A 92 10.55 -0.35 11.86
N LYS A 93 9.43 -0.01 11.21
CA LYS A 93 9.44 0.75 9.95
C LYS A 93 9.97 2.16 10.15
N ALA A 94 9.55 2.82 11.24
CA ALA A 94 10.07 4.14 11.62
C ALA A 94 11.59 4.09 11.85
N ALA A 95 12.09 3.10 12.61
CA ALA A 95 13.52 2.95 12.91
C ALA A 95 14.36 2.64 11.66
N THR A 96 13.85 1.76 10.79
CA THR A 96 14.49 1.44 9.50
C THR A 96 14.61 2.69 8.64
N LEU A 97 13.52 3.44 8.50
CA LEU A 97 13.50 4.64 7.68
C LEU A 97 14.41 5.75 8.25
N PHE A 98 14.36 5.97 9.56
CA PHE A 98 15.22 6.93 10.26
C PHE A 98 16.71 6.62 10.02
N SER A 99 17.08 5.34 10.09
CA SER A 99 18.46 4.90 9.83
C SER A 99 18.90 5.19 8.40
N GLN A 100 18.01 5.02 7.41
CA GLN A 100 18.30 5.32 6.01
C GLN A 100 18.48 6.81 5.74
N ILE A 101 17.74 7.68 6.44
CA ILE A 101 17.80 9.13 6.26
C ILE A 101 19.03 9.74 6.93
N ILE A 102 19.42 9.27 8.12
CA ILE A 102 20.60 9.81 8.84
C ILE A 102 21.93 9.38 8.21
N GLN A 103 21.95 8.29 7.46
CA GLN A 103 23.16 7.82 6.77
C GLN A 103 23.42 8.54 5.43
N LEU A 104 22.57 9.49 5.03
CA LEU A 104 22.73 10.37 3.86
C LEU A 104 23.30 11.74 4.29
#